data_AF-A0A835N2T5-F1
#
_entry.id   AF-A0A835N2T5-F1
#
_cell.length_a   1.000
_cell.length_b   1.000
_cell.length_c   1.000
_cell.angle_alpha   90.00
_cell.angle_beta   90.00
_cell.angle_gamma   90.00
#
_symmetry.space_group_name_H-M   'P 1'
#
loop_
_entity.id
_entity.type
_entity.pdbx_description
1 polymer ?
#
loop_
_entity_poly.entity_id
_entity_poly.type
_entity_poly.pdbx_seq_one_letter_code
_entity_poly.pdbx_strand_id
1 'polypeptide(L)'
;MRSIAACYSEHAIKVSDSYCSGPSNHANLPQNCTPSIPDSVSCVYKVKLSTRKHLFITFAWRNKFICEGLDIYIDDSISSSSRKSAGFVHQLQEIKGASTFQSCDSKIEIFWDLSAACFDAGPQPIRGFYVVVMVDSELGLVLGDTNNEEVRKKCLKEKMAPLRPSLVSRSEHFSGKTTYSTKAQFSDTGTTHDILIKCGGDEEDGSKNPVLSVWIDDQKTFQVKRLRWNFRGNRIIFLDGLLVDMMWDLHQWFFKEQSGRAVFMFRTRSGLDRRLWLEEDEEKKNLEHEGRDKPEFSLLISARKNPGSMLYAVSTPRTCISCPRSSRFHQRNLVSTRLCVRASLPDNGNGVKVEYTPWLIVGLGNPGTKYHGTRHNVGFEMIDQIAQAEGVLMNTIQSKALIGIGCIGEVPILLAKPQAYMNFSGESVGPLAAHYKIPLRHILLIYDEMSLPNGILRVQPKGGHGHHNGVKSVMDHLDGCREFPRLCIGNPPGTMDMKAFLLQKFSPIEQEQIDASLEQGVEAVRTLILGGFTNKITRFNLGQKYKYHKV
;
A
#
# COMPACT_ATOMS: atom_id res chain seq x y z
N MET A 1 -12.91 6.95 4.70
CA MET A 1 -12.93 5.58 5.22
C MET A 1 -11.63 4.89 4.83
N ARG A 2 -10.96 4.14 5.71
CA ARG A 2 -9.96 3.17 5.31
C ARG A 2 -10.74 2.26 4.42
N SER A 3 -10.08 1.85 3.34
CA SER A 3 -10.11 0.49 2.86
C SER A 3 -11.48 -0.19 3.00
N ILE A 4 -12.28 -0.08 1.95
CA ILE A 4 -12.68 -1.17 1.03
C ILE A 4 -13.09 -2.55 1.61
N ALA A 5 -12.86 -2.88 2.89
CA ALA A 5 -13.29 -4.14 3.49
C ALA A 5 -14.50 -4.04 4.44
N ALA A 6 -15.12 -2.87 4.65
CA ALA A 6 -16.33 -2.75 5.45
C ALA A 6 -17.33 -1.76 4.84
N CYS A 7 -18.14 -2.24 3.89
CA CYS A 7 -19.52 -1.83 3.57
C CYS A 7 -19.95 -2.49 2.25
N TYR A 8 -20.10 -3.81 2.27
CA TYR A 8 -21.07 -4.50 1.43
C TYR A 8 -22.01 -5.26 2.37
N SER A 9 -23.01 -4.56 2.88
CA SER A 9 -24.32 -5.17 3.15
C SER A 9 -25.36 -4.08 3.41
N GLU A 10 -26.46 -4.23 2.68
CA GLU A 10 -27.79 -3.66 2.91
C GLU A 10 -27.99 -2.17 2.59
N HIS A 11 -29.07 -1.87 1.86
CA HIS A 11 -29.41 -0.62 1.15
C HIS A 11 -28.81 -0.47 -0.27
N ALA A 12 -28.99 -1.49 -1.10
CA ALA A 12 -29.04 -1.30 -2.54
C ALA A 12 -30.29 -0.46 -2.90
N ILE A 13 -30.13 0.84 -3.18
CA ILE A 13 -31.11 1.58 -3.97
C ILE A 13 -30.72 1.40 -5.44
N LYS A 14 -31.48 0.52 -6.09
CA LYS A 14 -31.51 0.34 -7.53
C LYS A 14 -32.20 1.55 -8.15
N VAL A 15 -31.48 2.34 -8.94
CA VAL A 15 -32.08 3.13 -10.03
C VAL A 15 -31.20 2.93 -11.27
N SER A 16 -31.47 1.82 -11.94
CA SER A 16 -31.14 1.66 -13.35
C SER A 16 -32.33 2.21 -14.13
N ASP A 17 -32.13 3.31 -14.85
CA ASP A 17 -32.93 3.60 -16.04
C ASP A 17 -32.01 3.51 -17.26
N SER A 18 -32.19 2.40 -17.95
CA SER A 18 -31.81 2.18 -19.33
C SER A 18 -32.76 2.95 -20.24
N TYR A 19 -32.23 3.78 -21.14
CA TYR A 19 -32.83 3.95 -22.46
C TYR A 19 -31.75 3.97 -23.55
N CYS A 20 -32.08 3.23 -24.60
CA CYS A 20 -31.23 2.77 -25.68
C CYS A 20 -31.12 3.80 -26.83
N SER A 21 -29.94 3.78 -27.47
CA SER A 21 -29.67 3.85 -28.92
C SER A 21 -30.48 4.76 -29.86
N GLY A 22 -29.76 5.57 -30.64
CA GLY A 22 -30.11 6.00 -31.99
C GLY A 22 -28.83 6.22 -32.83
N PRO A 23 -28.82 5.92 -34.16
CA PRO A 23 -27.60 5.61 -34.90
C PRO A 23 -26.98 6.81 -35.62
N SER A 24 -25.66 6.83 -35.78
CA SER A 24 -25.05 7.48 -36.94
C SER A 24 -23.73 6.82 -37.32
N ASN A 25 -23.75 6.20 -38.50
CA ASN A 25 -22.59 5.71 -39.22
C ASN A 25 -21.63 6.87 -39.51
N HIS A 26 -20.41 6.82 -38.95
CA HIS A 26 -19.21 7.27 -39.65
C HIS A 26 -18.02 6.46 -39.14
N ALA A 27 -17.57 5.52 -39.99
CA ALA A 27 -16.22 5.01 -39.90
C ALA A 27 -15.26 6.16 -40.25
N ASN A 28 -14.27 6.40 -39.39
CA ASN A 28 -12.89 6.70 -39.74
C ASN A 28 -12.04 6.76 -38.46
N LEU A 29 -11.22 5.73 -38.28
CA LEU A 29 -10.05 5.74 -37.41
C LEU A 29 -9.10 6.89 -37.81
N PRO A 30 -8.42 7.48 -36.81
CA PRO A 30 -7.00 7.19 -36.74
C PRO A 30 -6.62 6.50 -35.43
N GLN A 31 -6.26 5.22 -35.56
CA GLN A 31 -5.36 4.50 -34.66
C GLN A 31 -4.00 5.21 -34.67
N ASN A 32 -3.44 5.50 -33.49
CA ASN A 32 -2.08 5.10 -33.11
C ASN A 32 -1.61 5.88 -31.87
N CYS A 33 -2.05 5.46 -30.69
CA CYS A 33 -1.20 5.56 -29.51
C CYS A 33 -0.51 4.20 -29.36
N THR A 34 0.75 4.08 -29.78
CA THR A 34 1.53 2.85 -29.56
C THR A 34 1.59 2.59 -28.05
N PRO A 35 1.11 1.43 -27.54
CA PRO A 35 1.12 1.14 -26.12
C PRO A 35 2.55 1.21 -25.57
N SER A 36 2.71 1.60 -24.29
CA SER A 36 4.00 1.43 -23.61
C SER A 36 4.20 -0.03 -23.29
N ILE A 37 5.46 -0.45 -23.38
CA ILE A 37 5.93 -1.77 -22.98
C ILE A 37 6.65 -1.60 -21.64
N PRO A 38 6.65 -2.58 -20.71
CA PRO A 38 7.23 -2.35 -19.38
C PRO A 38 8.75 -2.15 -19.45
N ASP A 39 9.30 -1.29 -18.58
CA ASP A 39 10.74 -1.12 -18.37
C ASP A 39 11.33 -2.27 -17.54
N SER A 40 10.51 -2.86 -16.67
CA SER A 40 10.89 -4.03 -15.88
C SER A 40 9.69 -4.89 -15.52
N VAL A 41 9.93 -6.20 -15.44
CA VAL A 41 8.95 -7.22 -15.07
C VAL A 41 9.52 -8.07 -13.95
N SER A 42 8.75 -8.34 -12.90
CA SER A 42 9.14 -9.20 -11.79
C SER A 42 8.09 -10.28 -11.56
N CYS A 43 8.49 -11.54 -11.48
CA CYS A 43 7.60 -12.69 -11.31
C CYS A 43 8.00 -13.49 -10.07
N VAL A 44 7.05 -13.81 -9.21
CA VAL A 44 7.23 -14.60 -7.99
C VAL A 44 6.58 -15.96 -8.18
N TYR A 45 7.39 -17.02 -8.12
CA TYR A 45 6.97 -18.40 -8.24
C TYR A 45 7.01 -19.08 -6.87
N LYS A 46 5.95 -19.82 -6.53
CA LYS A 46 5.91 -20.70 -5.37
C LYS A 46 6.26 -22.12 -5.81
N VAL A 47 7.32 -22.65 -5.23
CA VAL A 47 7.81 -24.02 -5.41
C VAL A 47 7.53 -24.82 -4.14
N LYS A 48 7.05 -26.05 -4.28
CA LYS A 48 6.82 -26.97 -3.16
C LYS A 48 7.87 -28.07 -3.23
N LEU A 49 8.80 -28.10 -2.28
CA LEU A 49 9.86 -29.11 -2.22
C LEU A 49 9.30 -30.46 -1.77
N SER A 50 10.05 -31.56 -2.00
CA SER A 50 9.68 -32.89 -1.48
C SER A 50 9.53 -32.91 0.05
N THR A 51 10.31 -32.06 0.74
CA THR A 51 10.29 -31.84 2.20
C THR A 51 9.02 -31.15 2.70
N ARG A 52 8.05 -30.86 1.82
CA ARG A 52 6.83 -30.06 2.07
C ARG A 52 7.08 -28.61 2.47
N LYS A 53 8.34 -28.13 2.44
CA LYS A 53 8.66 -26.70 2.55
C LYS A 53 8.25 -25.97 1.26
N HIS A 54 7.84 -24.72 1.41
CA HIS A 54 7.55 -23.82 0.30
C HIS A 54 8.68 -22.82 0.13
N LEU A 55 9.13 -22.63 -1.10
CA LEU A 55 10.09 -21.59 -1.47
C LEU A 55 9.47 -20.63 -2.46
N PHE A 56 9.82 -19.36 -2.34
CA PHE A 56 9.42 -18.30 -3.25
C PHE A 56 10.62 -17.83 -4.05
N ILE A 57 10.57 -18.01 -5.37
CA ILE A 57 11.62 -17.62 -6.29
C ILE A 57 11.12 -16.41 -7.09
N THR A 58 11.80 -15.27 -6.94
CA THR A 58 11.48 -14.03 -7.66
C THR A 58 12.49 -13.78 -8.77
N PHE A 59 12.00 -13.65 -10.01
CA PHE A 59 12.80 -13.20 -11.16
C PHE A 59 12.46 -11.76 -11.47
N ALA A 60 13.44 -10.88 -11.61
CA ALA A 60 13.24 -9.51 -12.05
C ALA A 60 14.06 -9.24 -13.31
N TRP A 61 13.36 -9.04 -14.42
CA TRP A 61 13.88 -8.62 -15.71
C TRP A 61 13.86 -7.10 -15.80
N ARG A 62 14.98 -6.46 -16.14
CA ARG A 62 15.05 -5.00 -16.33
C ARG A 62 15.73 -4.63 -17.64
N ASN A 63 15.15 -3.66 -18.33
CA ASN A 63 15.78 -2.97 -19.45
C ASN A 63 16.58 -1.77 -18.90
N LYS A 64 17.91 -1.86 -18.88
CA LYS A 64 18.76 -0.66 -18.79
C LYS A 64 19.33 -0.42 -20.18
N PHE A 65 19.33 0.83 -20.64
CA PHE A 65 19.78 1.34 -21.95
C PHE A 65 21.14 0.81 -22.49
N ILE A 66 21.85 -0.03 -21.75
CA ILE A 66 23.18 -0.58 -22.08
C ILE A 66 23.28 -2.09 -21.76
N CYS A 67 22.39 -2.69 -20.94
CA CYS A 67 22.44 -4.12 -20.61
C CYS A 67 21.09 -4.63 -20.05
N GLU A 68 20.58 -5.71 -20.61
CA GLU A 68 19.44 -6.47 -20.08
C GLU A 68 19.90 -7.21 -18.82
N GLY A 69 19.22 -6.97 -17.68
CA GLY A 69 19.60 -7.56 -16.40
C GLY A 69 18.53 -8.51 -15.88
N LEU A 70 18.96 -9.71 -15.46
CA LEU A 70 18.15 -10.66 -14.71
C LEU A 70 18.65 -10.71 -13.26
N ASP A 71 17.78 -10.38 -12.32
CA ASP A 71 18.01 -10.60 -10.88
C ASP A 71 17.12 -11.76 -10.41
N ILE A 72 17.68 -12.64 -9.57
CA ILE A 72 16.96 -13.77 -8.97
C ILE A 72 17.05 -13.64 -7.45
N TYR A 73 15.91 -13.73 -6.76
CA TYR A 73 15.80 -13.73 -5.30
C TYR A 73 15.09 -15.00 -4.83
N ILE A 74 15.49 -15.54 -3.69
CA ILE A 74 14.91 -16.76 -3.12
C ILE A 74 14.66 -16.55 -1.63
N ASP A 75 13.42 -16.75 -1.21
CA ASP A 75 12.93 -16.51 0.15
C ASP A 75 11.99 -17.64 0.63
N ASP A 76 11.96 -17.87 1.95
CA ASP A 76 11.06 -18.83 2.62
C ASP A 76 9.62 -18.31 2.81
N SER A 77 9.39 -17.01 2.67
CA SER A 77 8.07 -16.40 2.86
C SER A 77 7.88 -15.18 1.95
N ILE A 78 6.62 -14.93 1.53
CA ILE A 78 6.24 -13.72 0.76
C ILE A 78 6.42 -12.44 1.61
N SER A 79 6.47 -12.57 2.94
CA SER A 79 6.46 -11.46 3.90
C SER A 79 7.81 -10.79 4.19
N SER A 80 8.91 -11.14 3.52
CA SER A 80 10.19 -10.43 3.66
C SER A 80 10.22 -9.11 2.87
N SER A 81 9.18 -8.29 2.97
CA SER A 81 9.22 -6.87 2.56
C SER A 81 10.01 -5.98 3.54
N SER A 82 10.81 -6.56 4.43
CA SER A 82 11.93 -5.87 5.05
C SER A 82 13.17 -6.03 4.17
N ARG A 83 13.57 -4.96 3.48
CA ARG A 83 14.96 -4.80 3.02
C ARG A 83 15.85 -4.81 4.27
N LYS A 84 16.22 -6.01 4.73
CA LYS A 84 17.14 -6.36 5.84
C LYS A 84 17.06 -7.87 6.12
N SER A 85 17.05 -8.70 5.09
CA SER A 85 17.60 -10.06 5.18
C SER A 85 18.66 -10.16 4.08
N ALA A 86 19.72 -10.89 4.35
CA ALA A 86 20.83 -11.13 3.44
C ALA A 86 20.40 -12.04 2.27
N GLY A 87 19.39 -11.63 1.50
CA GLY A 87 18.99 -12.28 0.26
C GLY A 87 20.08 -12.08 -0.78
N PHE A 88 20.66 -13.18 -1.26
CA PHE A 88 21.71 -13.19 -2.27
C PHE A 88 21.21 -12.50 -3.55
N VAL A 89 21.82 -11.38 -3.93
CA VAL A 89 21.53 -10.69 -5.20
C VAL A 89 22.54 -11.19 -6.23
N HIS A 90 22.16 -12.17 -7.05
CA HIS A 90 22.97 -12.50 -8.22
C HIS A 90 22.50 -11.63 -9.38
N GLN A 91 23.20 -10.53 -9.62
CA GLN A 91 23.06 -9.77 -10.85
C GLN A 91 23.82 -10.54 -11.93
N LEU A 92 23.11 -11.23 -12.80
CA LEU A 92 23.71 -12.03 -13.87
C LEU A 92 24.41 -11.09 -14.86
N GLN A 93 25.74 -10.99 -14.75
CA GLN A 93 26.57 -10.21 -15.68
C GLN A 93 26.99 -11.04 -16.90
N GLU A 94 26.94 -12.37 -16.78
CA GLU A 94 27.30 -13.30 -17.85
C GLU A 94 26.04 -13.82 -18.55
N ILE A 95 26.07 -13.81 -19.89
CA ILE A 95 24.95 -14.21 -20.76
C ILE A 95 24.59 -15.70 -20.59
N LYS A 96 25.54 -16.53 -20.15
CA LYS A 96 25.37 -17.95 -19.85
C LYS A 96 26.23 -18.29 -18.64
N GLY A 97 25.74 -19.13 -17.74
CA GLY A 97 26.51 -19.56 -16.59
C GLY A 97 25.77 -20.48 -15.65
N ALA A 98 26.47 -20.81 -14.57
CA ALA A 98 25.93 -21.56 -13.45
C ALA A 98 26.38 -20.91 -12.14
N SER A 99 25.51 -20.91 -11.14
CA SER A 99 25.83 -20.41 -9.80
C SER A 99 25.30 -21.39 -8.77
N THR A 100 26.06 -21.59 -7.69
CA THR A 100 25.67 -22.44 -6.58
C THR A 100 25.90 -21.68 -5.29
N PHE A 101 24.89 -21.66 -4.42
CA PHE A 101 24.96 -21.00 -3.12
C PHE A 101 24.01 -21.68 -2.14
N GLN A 102 24.15 -21.34 -0.86
CA GLN A 102 23.28 -21.84 0.20
C GLN A 102 22.33 -20.72 0.63
N SER A 103 21.03 -21.00 0.68
CA SER A 103 19.99 -20.07 1.16
C SER A 103 18.86 -20.87 1.79
N CYS A 104 18.24 -20.33 2.85
CA CYS A 104 17.08 -20.96 3.49
C CYS A 104 17.34 -22.41 3.98
N ASP A 105 18.54 -22.69 4.47
CA ASP A 105 19.06 -24.01 4.85
C ASP A 105 19.10 -25.06 3.72
N SER A 106 18.90 -24.64 2.47
CA SER A 106 18.94 -25.48 1.27
C SER A 106 20.09 -25.09 0.34
N LYS A 107 20.62 -26.07 -0.39
CA LYS A 107 21.61 -25.89 -1.45
C LYS A 107 20.89 -25.51 -2.74
N ILE A 108 21.21 -24.35 -3.30
CA ILE A 108 20.56 -23.84 -4.50
C ILE A 108 21.55 -23.81 -5.65
N GLU A 109 21.17 -24.39 -6.78
CA GLU A 109 21.93 -24.38 -8.03
C GLU A 109 21.09 -23.73 -9.13
N ILE A 110 21.61 -22.68 -9.73
CA ILE A 110 20.95 -21.95 -10.81
C ILE A 110 21.79 -22.09 -12.08
N PHE A 111 21.17 -22.50 -13.16
CA PHE A 111 21.74 -22.54 -14.51
C PHE A 111 20.95 -21.61 -15.41
N TRP A 112 21.63 -20.82 -16.21
CA TRP A 112 20.97 -19.94 -17.18
C TRP A 112 21.74 -19.87 -18.48
N ASP A 113 21.00 -19.69 -19.56
CA ASP A 113 21.53 -19.36 -20.87
C ASP A 113 20.57 -18.40 -21.55
N LEU A 114 21.03 -17.17 -21.77
CA LEU A 114 20.33 -16.10 -22.47
C LEU A 114 20.99 -15.81 -23.83
N SER A 115 21.92 -16.66 -24.30
CA SER A 115 22.73 -16.37 -25.50
C SER A 115 21.94 -16.32 -26.80
N ALA A 116 20.85 -17.08 -26.89
CA ALA A 116 19.93 -17.08 -28.02
C ALA A 116 18.61 -16.37 -27.69
N ALA A 117 18.56 -15.62 -26.58
CA ALA A 117 17.33 -15.00 -26.10
C ALA A 117 16.80 -14.00 -27.12
N CYS A 118 15.54 -14.21 -27.52
CA CYS A 118 14.82 -13.33 -28.42
C CYS A 118 13.78 -12.57 -27.60
N PHE A 119 13.88 -11.25 -27.68
CA PHE A 119 12.98 -10.30 -27.04
C PHE A 119 12.06 -9.73 -28.12
N ASP A 120 10.80 -9.50 -27.75
CA ASP A 120 9.92 -8.65 -28.56
C ASP A 120 10.03 -7.22 -28.03
N ALA A 121 8.93 -6.64 -27.59
CA ALA A 121 8.90 -5.23 -27.24
C ALA A 121 9.38 -4.95 -25.79
N GLY A 122 9.51 -5.98 -24.94
CA GLY A 122 9.69 -5.87 -23.48
C GLY A 122 10.95 -6.52 -22.92
N PRO A 123 11.18 -6.42 -21.59
CA PRO A 123 12.44 -6.79 -20.94
C PRO A 123 12.58 -8.29 -20.68
N GLN A 124 11.49 -9.06 -20.86
CA GLN A 124 11.47 -10.51 -20.67
C GLN A 124 11.63 -11.20 -22.04
N PRO A 125 12.53 -12.18 -22.15
CA PRO A 125 12.69 -12.94 -23.39
C PRO A 125 11.49 -13.86 -23.64
N ILE A 126 11.17 -14.07 -24.91
CA ILE A 126 10.02 -14.88 -25.35
C ILE A 126 10.46 -16.29 -25.77
N ARG A 127 11.65 -16.41 -26.37
CA ARG A 127 12.21 -17.69 -26.84
C ARG A 127 13.74 -17.67 -26.78
N GLY A 128 14.36 -18.83 -26.94
CA GLY A 128 15.81 -18.99 -27.03
C GLY A 128 16.56 -18.75 -25.71
N PHE A 129 15.86 -18.84 -24.58
CA PHE A 129 16.45 -18.70 -23.26
C PHE A 129 16.04 -19.87 -22.37
N TYR A 130 16.85 -20.20 -21.37
CA TYR A 130 16.41 -21.02 -20.25
C TYR A 130 17.01 -20.55 -18.93
N VAL A 131 16.24 -20.74 -17.86
CA VAL A 131 16.72 -20.62 -16.48
C VAL A 131 16.20 -21.81 -15.68
N VAL A 132 17.10 -22.54 -15.04
CA VAL A 132 16.79 -23.72 -14.23
C VAL A 132 17.27 -23.44 -12.82
N VAL A 133 16.37 -23.59 -11.85
CA VAL A 133 16.68 -23.51 -10.42
C VAL A 133 16.48 -24.89 -9.81
N MET A 134 17.53 -25.44 -9.23
CA MET A 134 17.52 -26.69 -8.46
C MET A 134 17.71 -26.36 -6.98
N VAL A 135 16.99 -27.06 -6.12
CA VAL A 135 17.02 -26.90 -4.66
C VAL A 135 17.26 -28.27 -4.04
N ASP A 136 18.36 -28.43 -3.29
CA ASP A 136 18.79 -29.71 -2.70
C ASP A 136 18.86 -30.85 -3.73
N SER A 137 19.38 -30.52 -4.91
CA SER A 137 19.40 -31.40 -6.10
C SER A 137 18.03 -31.74 -6.68
N GLU A 138 16.93 -31.16 -6.19
CA GLU A 138 15.58 -31.29 -6.76
C GLU A 138 15.29 -30.21 -7.81
N LEU A 139 14.61 -30.58 -8.90
CA LEU A 139 14.18 -29.62 -9.91
C LEU A 139 13.05 -28.74 -9.38
N GLY A 140 13.38 -27.51 -8.97
CA GLY A 140 12.44 -26.57 -8.39
C GLY A 140 11.64 -25.76 -9.42
N LEU A 141 12.33 -25.16 -10.39
CA LEU A 141 11.71 -24.30 -11.40
C LEU A 141 12.50 -24.30 -12.71
N VAL A 142 11.77 -24.36 -13.82
CA VAL A 142 12.31 -24.19 -15.17
C VAL A 142 11.55 -23.09 -15.88
N LEU A 143 12.26 -22.11 -16.41
CA LEU A 143 11.74 -21.03 -17.24
C LEU A 143 12.37 -21.09 -18.63
N GLY A 144 11.57 -20.80 -19.66
CA GLY A 144 12.04 -20.74 -21.05
C GLY A 144 12.05 -22.10 -21.78
N ASP A 145 12.79 -22.14 -22.88
CA ASP A 145 12.79 -23.27 -23.81
C ASP A 145 13.66 -24.42 -23.27
N THR A 146 13.02 -25.54 -22.96
CA THR A 146 13.66 -26.77 -22.44
C THR A 146 14.37 -27.61 -23.51
N ASN A 147 14.61 -27.06 -24.70
CA ASN A 147 15.19 -27.80 -25.83
C ASN A 147 16.69 -28.06 -25.71
N ASN A 148 17.35 -27.63 -24.63
CA ASN A 148 18.74 -27.95 -24.37
C ASN A 148 18.88 -29.41 -23.85
N GLU A 149 19.50 -30.26 -24.68
CA GLU A 149 19.91 -31.64 -24.39
C GLU A 149 20.60 -31.81 -23.03
N GLU A 150 21.37 -30.81 -22.57
CA GLU A 150 22.08 -30.86 -21.28
C GLU A 150 21.14 -30.80 -20.07
N VAL A 151 20.11 -29.95 -20.14
CA VAL A 151 19.08 -29.84 -19.08
C VAL A 151 18.24 -31.11 -19.06
N ARG A 152 17.86 -31.62 -20.24
CA ARG A 152 17.16 -32.91 -20.35
C ARG A 152 17.99 -34.06 -19.79
N LYS A 153 19.28 -34.15 -20.13
CA LYS A 153 20.19 -35.20 -19.62
C LYS A 153 20.36 -35.14 -18.10
N LYS A 154 20.42 -33.95 -17.49
CA LYS A 154 20.44 -33.80 -16.02
C LYS A 154 19.11 -34.21 -15.39
N CYS A 155 17.98 -33.71 -15.91
CA CYS A 155 16.64 -34.09 -15.42
C CYS A 155 16.35 -35.60 -15.57
N LEU A 156 16.84 -36.22 -16.66
CA LEU A 156 16.67 -37.65 -16.94
C LEU A 156 17.62 -38.55 -16.12
N LYS A 157 18.81 -38.07 -15.73
CA LYS A 157 19.75 -38.83 -14.89
C LYS A 157 19.26 -39.02 -13.46
N GLU A 158 18.46 -38.10 -12.92
CA GLU A 158 18.05 -38.09 -11.51
C GLU A 158 16.65 -38.66 -11.24
N LYS A 159 15.93 -39.22 -12.23
CA LYS A 159 14.57 -39.78 -12.07
C LYS A 159 13.61 -38.84 -11.32
N MET A 160 13.64 -37.54 -11.61
CA MET A 160 12.84 -36.56 -10.87
C MET A 160 11.53 -36.23 -11.58
N ALA A 161 10.42 -36.31 -10.84
CA ALA A 161 9.16 -35.73 -11.28
C ALA A 161 9.29 -34.19 -11.22
N PRO A 162 8.96 -33.44 -12.28
CA PRO A 162 9.01 -31.98 -12.24
C PRO A 162 8.01 -31.49 -11.20
N LEU A 163 8.49 -30.77 -10.18
CA LEU A 163 7.62 -29.97 -9.32
C LEU A 163 6.90 -28.97 -10.24
N ARG A 164 5.57 -28.81 -10.10
CA ARG A 164 4.81 -27.79 -10.83
C ARG A 164 4.89 -26.48 -10.06
N PRO A 165 5.76 -25.53 -10.43
CA PRO A 165 5.78 -24.22 -9.81
C PRO A 165 4.47 -23.50 -10.11
N SER A 166 3.96 -22.75 -9.13
CA SER A 166 2.79 -21.89 -9.32
C SER A 166 3.24 -20.43 -9.38
N LEU A 167 2.84 -19.70 -10.42
CA LEU A 167 3.07 -18.26 -10.49
C LEU A 167 2.10 -17.56 -9.55
N VAL A 168 2.60 -16.91 -8.50
CA VAL A 168 1.77 -16.28 -7.46
C VAL A 168 1.61 -14.78 -7.72
N SER A 169 2.66 -14.13 -8.23
CA SER A 169 2.61 -12.71 -8.50
C SER A 169 3.44 -12.31 -9.71
N ARG A 170 2.94 -11.34 -10.48
CA ARG A 170 3.68 -10.65 -11.52
C ARG A 170 3.57 -9.15 -11.30
N SER A 171 4.68 -8.43 -11.32
CA SER A 171 4.72 -6.97 -11.22
C SER A 171 5.41 -6.37 -12.43
N GLU A 172 4.81 -5.33 -13.01
CA GLU A 172 5.30 -4.68 -14.21
C GLU A 172 5.43 -3.18 -13.98
N HIS A 173 6.55 -2.61 -14.39
CA HIS A 173 6.79 -1.18 -14.28
C HIS A 173 6.83 -0.55 -15.65
N PHE A 174 6.10 0.54 -15.85
CA PHE A 174 6.04 1.29 -17.11
C PHE A 174 6.52 2.73 -16.88
N SER A 175 7.11 3.35 -17.91
CA SER A 175 7.49 4.77 -17.90
C SER A 175 6.89 5.52 -19.09
N GLY A 176 6.57 6.80 -18.87
CA GLY A 176 6.44 7.79 -19.94
C GLY A 176 5.14 7.87 -20.73
N LYS A 177 4.35 6.79 -20.87
CA LYS A 177 3.06 6.84 -21.59
C LYS A 177 1.85 6.69 -20.67
N THR A 178 0.69 7.02 -21.23
CA THR A 178 -0.64 6.93 -20.59
C THR A 178 -1.42 5.68 -21.01
N THR A 179 -0.89 4.87 -21.93
CA THR A 179 -1.52 3.64 -22.43
C THR A 179 -0.59 2.46 -22.16
N TYR A 180 -1.01 1.54 -21.29
CA TYR A 180 -0.24 0.36 -20.86
C TYR A 180 -0.87 -0.89 -21.47
N SER A 181 -0.07 -1.74 -22.12
CA SER A 181 -0.52 -3.04 -22.62
C SER A 181 0.28 -4.14 -21.96
N THR A 182 -0.40 -5.21 -21.54
CA THR A 182 0.22 -6.40 -20.98
C THR A 182 -0.59 -7.65 -21.29
N LYS A 183 0.04 -8.81 -21.19
CA LYS A 183 -0.59 -10.12 -21.36
C LYS A 183 -0.53 -10.86 -20.03
N ALA A 184 -1.67 -11.36 -19.56
CA ALA A 184 -1.74 -12.10 -18.30
C ALA A 184 -2.69 -13.31 -18.39
N GLN A 185 -2.29 -14.39 -17.75
CA GLN A 185 -3.09 -15.59 -17.58
C GLN A 185 -3.49 -15.68 -16.10
N PHE A 186 -4.79 -15.71 -15.82
CA PHE A 186 -5.32 -15.67 -14.45
C PHE A 186 -5.63 -17.04 -13.86
N SER A 187 -5.57 -18.11 -14.67
CA SER A 187 -5.68 -19.48 -14.19
C SER A 187 -4.73 -20.40 -14.93
N ASP A 188 -4.21 -21.42 -14.26
CA ASP A 188 -3.27 -22.39 -14.86
C ASP A 188 -3.87 -23.10 -16.10
N THR A 189 -5.20 -23.21 -16.17
CA THR A 189 -5.95 -23.82 -17.27
C THR A 189 -6.59 -22.80 -18.21
N GLY A 190 -6.46 -21.50 -17.93
CA GLY A 190 -7.12 -20.42 -18.66
C GLY A 190 -6.37 -20.00 -19.91
N THR A 191 -6.97 -19.07 -20.64
CA THR A 191 -6.34 -18.41 -21.78
C THR A 191 -5.49 -17.23 -21.32
N THR A 192 -4.57 -16.79 -22.17
CA THR A 192 -3.83 -15.55 -21.94
C THR A 192 -4.67 -14.40 -22.46
N HIS A 193 -5.00 -13.44 -21.59
CA HIS A 193 -5.79 -12.27 -21.93
C HIS A 193 -4.88 -11.07 -22.23
N ASP A 194 -5.27 -10.29 -23.23
CA ASP A 194 -4.62 -9.04 -23.60
C ASP A 194 -5.29 -7.89 -22.83
N ILE A 195 -4.56 -7.29 -21.90
CA ILE A 195 -5.05 -6.22 -21.03
C ILE A 195 -4.47 -4.89 -21.50
N LEU A 196 -5.36 -3.96 -21.83
CA LEU A 196 -5.00 -2.59 -22.20
C LEU A 196 -5.60 -1.61 -21.20
N ILE A 197 -4.78 -0.70 -20.68
CA ILE A 197 -5.18 0.36 -19.74
C ILE A 197 -4.79 1.71 -20.33
N LYS A 198 -5.78 2.56 -20.66
CA LYS A 198 -5.57 3.95 -21.13
C LYS A 198 -6.02 4.92 -20.05
N CYS A 199 -5.10 5.78 -19.62
CA CYS A 199 -5.30 6.85 -18.66
C CYS A 199 -5.09 8.21 -19.33
N GLY A 200 -6.09 8.71 -20.05
CA GLY A 200 -5.97 9.90 -20.89
C GLY A 200 -7.30 10.64 -21.11
N GLY A 201 -7.29 11.69 -21.92
CA GLY A 201 -8.52 12.41 -22.29
C GLY A 201 -9.46 11.51 -23.11
N ASP A 202 -10.77 11.74 -22.97
CA ASP A 202 -11.78 11.06 -23.78
C ASP A 202 -11.83 11.73 -25.16
N GLU A 203 -11.42 11.01 -26.21
CA GLU A 203 -11.44 11.54 -27.58
C GLU A 203 -12.87 11.61 -28.15
N GLU A 204 -13.82 10.88 -27.55
CA GLU A 204 -15.22 10.83 -27.98
C GLU A 204 -16.07 12.03 -27.49
N ASP A 205 -15.64 12.75 -26.44
CA ASP A 205 -16.49 13.75 -25.75
C ASP A 205 -15.94 15.20 -25.82
N GLY A 206 -14.80 15.43 -26.48
CA GLY A 206 -14.17 16.76 -26.55
C GLY A 206 -13.81 17.40 -25.19
N SER A 207 -14.09 16.70 -24.08
CA SER A 207 -13.95 17.21 -22.73
C SER A 207 -12.55 16.90 -22.20
N LYS A 208 -11.85 17.93 -21.71
CA LYS A 208 -10.45 17.87 -21.23
C LYS A 208 -10.24 17.02 -19.96
N ASN A 209 -11.25 16.26 -19.53
CA ASN A 209 -11.20 15.51 -18.29
C ASN A 209 -10.50 14.16 -18.51
N PRO A 210 -9.52 13.79 -17.67
CA PRO A 210 -8.88 12.49 -17.78
C PRO A 210 -9.88 11.39 -17.42
N VAL A 211 -9.76 10.27 -18.14
CA VAL A 211 -10.58 9.08 -18.04
C VAL A 211 -9.67 7.85 -17.98
N LEU A 212 -10.05 6.87 -17.17
CA LEU A 212 -9.46 5.52 -17.18
C LEU A 212 -10.36 4.63 -18.01
N SER A 213 -9.81 4.02 -19.04
CA SER A 213 -10.48 3.01 -19.84
C SER A 213 -9.67 1.73 -19.79
N VAL A 214 -10.34 0.60 -19.60
CA VAL A 214 -9.72 -0.71 -19.49
C VAL A 214 -10.34 -1.61 -20.54
N TRP A 215 -9.52 -2.22 -21.37
CA TRP A 215 -9.91 -3.24 -22.34
C TRP A 215 -9.28 -4.56 -21.98
N ILE A 216 -10.03 -5.62 -22.19
CA ILE A 216 -9.57 -6.99 -22.09
C ILE A 216 -9.99 -7.68 -23.39
N ASP A 217 -9.03 -8.29 -24.08
CA ASP A 217 -9.23 -8.96 -25.38
C ASP A 217 -9.95 -8.05 -26.38
N ASP A 218 -9.43 -6.83 -26.52
CA ASP A 218 -9.97 -5.75 -27.36
C ASP A 218 -11.40 -5.28 -27.01
N GLN A 219 -12.01 -5.81 -25.95
CA GLN A 219 -13.32 -5.39 -25.46
C GLN A 219 -13.19 -4.40 -24.30
N LYS A 220 -13.83 -3.23 -24.41
CA LYS A 220 -13.87 -2.21 -23.34
C LYS A 220 -14.69 -2.73 -22.17
N THR A 221 -14.02 -3.13 -21.09
CA THR A 221 -14.66 -3.70 -19.90
C THR A 221 -15.37 -2.66 -19.05
N PHE A 222 -14.71 -1.52 -18.81
CA PHE A 222 -15.30 -0.38 -18.12
C PHE A 222 -14.53 0.92 -18.38
N GLN A 223 -15.17 2.02 -18.03
CA GLN A 223 -14.63 3.37 -18.11
C GLN A 223 -14.93 4.13 -16.82
N VAL A 224 -13.93 4.84 -16.31
CA VAL A 224 -14.06 5.70 -15.13
C VAL A 224 -13.84 7.14 -15.56
N LYS A 225 -14.95 7.87 -15.67
CA LYS A 225 -14.94 9.31 -15.98
C LYS A 225 -14.52 10.12 -14.75
N ARG A 226 -14.13 11.38 -14.97
CA ARG A 226 -13.72 12.32 -13.91
C ARG A 226 -12.58 11.76 -13.05
N LEU A 227 -11.52 11.26 -13.69
CA LEU A 227 -10.45 10.51 -13.03
C LEU A 227 -9.68 11.31 -11.97
N ARG A 228 -9.72 12.65 -12.01
CA ARG A 228 -9.21 13.52 -10.94
C ARG A 228 -9.99 13.43 -9.63
N TRP A 229 -11.23 12.96 -9.68
CA TRP A 229 -12.09 12.72 -8.51
C TRP A 229 -12.20 11.23 -8.19
N ASN A 230 -12.15 10.37 -9.23
CA ASN A 230 -12.21 8.91 -9.13
C ASN A 230 -10.83 8.26 -9.29
N PHE A 231 -9.77 8.91 -8.77
CA PHE A 231 -8.38 8.47 -8.93
C PHE A 231 -8.07 7.18 -8.15
N ARG A 232 -8.94 6.75 -7.24
CA ARG A 232 -8.89 5.45 -6.55
C ARG A 232 -10.21 4.73 -6.69
N GLY A 233 -10.16 3.43 -6.92
CA GLY A 233 -11.36 2.60 -6.97
C GLY A 233 -11.05 1.15 -7.30
N ASN A 234 -12.12 0.36 -7.41
CA ASN A 234 -12.06 -1.05 -7.72
C ASN A 234 -13.22 -1.47 -8.63
N ARG A 235 -13.02 -2.55 -9.38
CA ARG A 235 -14.02 -3.17 -10.25
C ARG A 235 -13.77 -4.67 -10.27
N ILE A 236 -14.83 -5.45 -10.18
CA ILE A 236 -14.75 -6.90 -10.37
C ILE A 236 -14.96 -7.20 -11.84
N ILE A 237 -14.11 -8.05 -12.39
CA ILE A 237 -14.13 -8.52 -13.77
C ILE A 237 -14.27 -10.04 -13.74
N PHE A 238 -15.00 -10.60 -14.69
CA PHE A 238 -15.14 -12.05 -14.82
C PHE A 238 -14.31 -12.52 -16.03
N LEU A 239 -13.29 -13.34 -15.79
CA LEU A 239 -12.35 -13.85 -16.81
C LEU A 239 -12.19 -15.36 -16.63
N ASP A 240 -12.40 -16.15 -17.69
CA ASP A 240 -12.22 -17.61 -17.69
C ASP A 240 -12.90 -18.35 -16.52
N GLY A 241 -14.09 -17.90 -16.11
CA GLY A 241 -14.81 -18.52 -15.01
C GLY A 241 -14.38 -18.04 -13.61
N LEU A 242 -13.40 -17.13 -13.53
CA LEU A 242 -12.87 -16.56 -12.28
C LEU A 242 -13.32 -15.11 -12.08
N LEU A 243 -13.53 -14.75 -10.82
CA LEU A 243 -13.68 -13.35 -10.41
C LEU A 243 -12.30 -12.75 -10.19
N VAL A 244 -12.00 -11.69 -10.93
CA VAL A 244 -10.75 -10.92 -10.85
C VAL A 244 -11.05 -9.52 -10.33
N ASP A 245 -10.52 -9.19 -9.17
CA ASP A 245 -10.58 -7.84 -8.62
C ASP A 245 -9.54 -6.96 -9.30
N MET A 246 -10.00 -5.95 -10.05
CA MET A 246 -9.16 -4.86 -10.53
C MET A 246 -9.24 -3.67 -9.58
N MET A 247 -8.10 -3.14 -9.15
CA MET A 247 -7.97 -1.94 -8.32
C MET A 247 -7.06 -0.92 -8.99
N TRP A 248 -7.30 0.37 -8.76
CA TRP A 248 -6.42 1.43 -9.23
C TRP A 248 -6.16 2.50 -8.16
N ASP A 249 -4.94 3.07 -8.19
CA ASP A 249 -4.55 4.28 -7.46
C ASP A 249 -3.71 5.18 -8.38
N LEU A 250 -4.28 6.34 -8.72
CA LEU A 250 -3.72 7.37 -9.58
C LEU A 250 -3.41 8.66 -8.82
N HIS A 251 -3.42 8.63 -7.49
CA HIS A 251 -3.22 9.82 -6.68
C HIS A 251 -1.85 10.45 -6.92
N GLN A 252 -0.78 9.66 -6.83
CA GLN A 252 0.56 10.20 -7.07
C GLN A 252 0.69 10.68 -8.53
N TRP A 253 0.07 9.99 -9.48
CA TRP A 253 0.07 10.38 -10.90
C TRP A 253 -0.50 11.78 -11.15
N PHE A 254 -1.62 12.12 -10.51
CA PHE A 254 -2.27 13.43 -10.68
C PHE A 254 -1.69 14.54 -9.81
N PHE A 255 -1.32 14.24 -8.56
CA PHE A 255 -1.05 15.25 -7.55
C PHE A 255 0.44 15.39 -7.18
N LYS A 256 1.34 14.63 -7.82
CA LYS A 256 2.80 14.75 -7.62
C LYS A 256 3.49 15.17 -8.92
N GLU A 257 4.02 16.39 -8.96
CA GLU A 257 4.47 17.04 -10.21
C GLU A 257 5.70 16.38 -10.85
N GLN A 258 6.69 15.94 -10.05
CA GLN A 258 8.00 15.53 -10.57
C GLN A 258 8.26 14.01 -10.63
N SER A 259 7.38 13.18 -10.06
CA SER A 259 7.56 11.71 -10.03
C SER A 259 6.28 10.94 -9.67
N GLY A 260 5.15 11.34 -10.23
CA GLY A 260 3.87 10.67 -9.99
C GLY A 260 3.87 9.20 -10.42
N ARG A 261 3.27 8.34 -9.61
CA ARG A 261 3.06 6.91 -9.91
C ARG A 261 1.57 6.59 -10.01
N ALA A 262 1.22 5.79 -11.00
CA ALA A 262 -0.07 5.13 -11.14
C ALA A 262 0.10 3.65 -10.82
N VAL A 263 -0.83 3.06 -10.08
CA VAL A 263 -0.81 1.64 -9.71
C VAL A 263 -2.14 1.01 -10.12
N PHE A 264 -2.06 -0.14 -10.78
CA PHE A 264 -3.20 -0.99 -11.10
C PHE A 264 -2.90 -2.40 -10.60
N MET A 265 -3.87 -3.05 -9.98
CA MET A 265 -3.69 -4.40 -9.45
C MET A 265 -4.86 -5.28 -9.86
N PHE A 266 -4.57 -6.46 -10.38
CA PHE A 266 -5.53 -7.52 -10.66
C PHE A 266 -5.28 -8.67 -9.70
N ARG A 267 -6.31 -9.16 -9.02
CA ARG A 267 -6.19 -10.32 -8.13
C ARG A 267 -7.31 -11.31 -8.38
N THR A 268 -6.94 -12.58 -8.52
CA THR A 268 -7.89 -13.68 -8.66
C THR A 268 -8.51 -14.03 -7.31
N ARG A 269 -9.82 -14.29 -7.29
CA ARG A 269 -10.52 -14.87 -6.14
C ARG A 269 -10.65 -16.37 -6.35
N SER A 270 -10.45 -17.15 -5.28
CA SER A 270 -10.63 -18.60 -5.34
C SER A 270 -12.01 -18.99 -4.78
N GLY A 271 -12.84 -19.70 -5.57
CA GLY A 271 -14.07 -20.36 -5.09
C GLY A 271 -15.42 -19.67 -5.40
N LEU A 272 -16.50 -20.34 -5.01
CA LEU A 272 -17.90 -19.86 -4.99
C LEU A 272 -18.13 -18.81 -3.88
N ASP A 273 -17.04 -18.23 -3.41
CA ASP A 273 -16.99 -17.50 -2.16
C ASP A 273 -17.54 -16.09 -2.39
N ARG A 274 -18.77 -15.89 -1.92
CA ARG A 274 -19.38 -14.56 -1.79
C ARG A 274 -18.85 -13.83 -0.56
N ARG A 275 -17.87 -14.39 0.16
CA ARG A 275 -17.34 -13.80 1.39
C ARG A 275 -16.25 -12.79 1.09
N LEU A 276 -16.34 -11.69 1.82
CA LEU A 276 -15.33 -10.64 1.83
C LEU A 276 -14.12 -11.15 2.63
N TRP A 277 -12.95 -10.74 2.19
CA TRP A 277 -11.58 -10.92 2.71
C TRP A 277 -11.32 -11.16 4.22
N LEU A 278 -12.29 -10.99 5.11
CA LEU A 278 -12.13 -11.09 6.57
C LEU A 278 -12.37 -12.50 7.14
N GLU A 279 -12.87 -13.45 6.34
CA GLU A 279 -13.26 -14.77 6.84
C GLU A 279 -12.29 -15.91 6.45
N GLU A 280 -11.25 -15.64 5.63
CA GLU A 280 -10.27 -16.65 5.21
C GLU A 280 -9.21 -16.99 6.29
N ASP A 281 -9.04 -16.15 7.31
CA ASP A 281 -7.98 -16.30 8.33
C ASP A 281 -8.35 -17.32 9.44
N GLU A 282 -9.64 -17.57 9.68
CA GLU A 282 -10.09 -18.47 10.77
C GLU A 282 -10.23 -19.94 10.34
N GLU A 283 -10.53 -20.22 9.05
CA GLU A 283 -10.59 -21.60 8.55
C GLU A 283 -9.23 -22.14 8.07
N LYS A 284 -8.25 -21.28 7.73
CA LYS A 284 -6.88 -21.73 7.42
C LYS A 284 -6.16 -22.38 8.62
N LYS A 285 -6.66 -22.19 9.85
CA LYS A 285 -6.19 -22.92 11.03
C LYS A 285 -6.92 -24.24 11.30
N ASN A 286 -8.08 -24.48 10.66
CA ASN A 286 -8.93 -25.64 10.95
C ASN A 286 -9.11 -26.61 9.77
N LEU A 287 -8.61 -26.28 8.58
CA LEU A 287 -8.67 -27.13 7.37
C LEU A 287 -7.27 -27.35 6.76
N GLU A 288 -6.34 -27.91 7.53
CA GLU A 288 -5.13 -28.58 7.00
C GLU A 288 -5.42 -30.04 6.56
N HIS A 289 -6.68 -30.44 6.54
CA HIS A 289 -7.15 -31.75 6.07
C HIS A 289 -8.27 -31.58 5.04
N GLU A 290 -7.90 -31.15 3.83
CA GLU A 290 -8.37 -31.73 2.55
C GLU A 290 -7.78 -30.90 1.40
N GLY A 291 -7.08 -31.58 0.49
CA GLY A 291 -6.25 -30.94 -0.51
C GLY A 291 -7.02 -30.15 -1.57
N ARG A 292 -6.82 -28.83 -1.59
CA ARG A 292 -6.78 -28.01 -2.82
C ARG A 292 -5.98 -26.73 -2.54
N ASP A 293 -4.65 -26.86 -2.60
CA ASP A 293 -3.72 -25.73 -2.82
C ASP A 293 -4.12 -25.05 -4.15
N LYS A 294 -5.06 -24.09 -4.13
CA LYS A 294 -5.40 -23.31 -5.33
C LYS A 294 -4.51 -22.07 -5.39
N PRO A 295 -3.82 -21.80 -6.51
CA PRO A 295 -2.94 -20.65 -6.61
C PRO A 295 -3.77 -19.36 -6.74
N GLU A 296 -3.66 -18.47 -5.76
CA GLU A 296 -4.09 -17.08 -5.90
C GLU A 296 -3.03 -16.30 -6.69
N PHE A 297 -3.33 -15.96 -7.94
CA PHE A 297 -2.48 -15.13 -8.79
C PHE A 297 -2.81 -13.64 -8.62
N SER A 298 -1.77 -12.80 -8.58
CA SER A 298 -1.84 -11.34 -8.56
C SER A 298 -0.97 -10.70 -9.65
N LEU A 299 -1.52 -9.71 -10.36
CA LEU A 299 -0.80 -8.88 -11.32
C LEU A 299 -0.78 -7.43 -10.84
N LEU A 300 0.40 -6.83 -10.71
CA LEU A 300 0.60 -5.46 -10.26
C LEU A 300 1.30 -4.62 -11.34
N ILE A 301 0.59 -3.66 -11.91
CA ILE A 301 1.11 -2.72 -12.89
C ILE A 301 1.40 -1.39 -12.20
N SER A 302 2.62 -0.88 -12.33
CA SER A 302 3.06 0.39 -11.76
C SER A 302 3.64 1.31 -12.85
N ALA A 303 2.92 2.36 -13.22
CA ALA A 303 3.39 3.32 -14.20
C ALA A 303 3.99 4.58 -13.53
N ARG A 304 5.10 5.10 -14.07
CA ARG A 304 5.74 6.35 -13.62
C ARG A 304 5.61 7.44 -14.69
N LYS A 305 5.28 8.64 -14.23
CA LYS A 305 5.21 9.83 -15.07
C LYS A 305 6.64 10.26 -15.46
N ASN A 306 6.93 10.43 -16.75
CA ASN A 306 8.17 11.07 -17.17
C ASN A 306 8.06 12.59 -16.99
N PRO A 307 9.10 13.26 -16.48
CA PRO A 307 9.09 14.72 -16.24
C PRO A 307 9.08 15.58 -17.53
N GLY A 308 8.79 15.02 -18.71
CA GLY A 308 8.96 15.70 -20.00
C GLY A 308 7.74 15.88 -20.90
N SER A 309 6.54 15.39 -20.57
CA SER A 309 5.41 15.38 -21.53
C SER A 309 4.44 16.58 -21.41
N MET A 310 4.95 17.76 -21.12
CA MET A 310 4.19 19.02 -21.24
C MET A 310 4.86 20.01 -22.19
N LEU A 311 5.36 19.57 -23.35
CA LEU A 311 5.56 20.45 -24.50
C LEU A 311 5.22 19.71 -25.80
N TYR A 312 4.25 20.28 -26.51
CA TYR A 312 3.83 20.13 -27.91
C TYR A 312 4.18 18.85 -28.69
N ALA A 313 3.11 18.23 -29.20
CA ALA A 313 3.16 17.31 -30.33
C ALA A 313 3.76 17.99 -31.56
N VAL A 314 4.89 17.48 -32.05
CA VAL A 314 5.23 17.50 -33.48
C VAL A 314 5.82 16.14 -33.81
N SER A 315 5.08 15.41 -34.65
CA SER A 315 5.50 14.18 -35.30
C SER A 315 6.60 14.46 -36.32
N THR A 316 7.66 13.64 -36.34
CA THR A 316 8.41 13.35 -37.57
C THR A 316 8.75 11.86 -37.63
N PRO A 317 8.80 11.25 -38.84
CA PRO A 317 8.86 9.80 -39.00
C PRO A 317 10.28 9.26 -38.77
N ARG A 318 10.39 8.07 -38.17
CA ARG A 318 11.63 7.29 -38.15
C ARG A 318 11.92 6.75 -39.55
N THR A 319 13.00 7.23 -40.17
CA THR A 319 13.65 6.50 -41.26
C THR A 319 14.70 5.56 -40.68
N CYS A 320 14.66 4.33 -41.18
CA CYS A 320 15.63 3.26 -40.95
C CYS A 320 17.03 3.71 -41.39
N ILE A 321 18.04 3.58 -40.53
CA ILE A 321 19.44 3.50 -40.98
C ILE A 321 20.15 2.41 -40.18
N SER A 322 20.62 1.43 -40.94
CA SER A 322 21.52 0.34 -40.62
C SER A 322 22.81 0.76 -39.90
N CYS A 323 23.31 -0.11 -39.02
CA CYS A 323 24.67 -0.03 -38.47
C CYS A 323 25.74 -0.02 -39.58
N PRO A 324 26.87 0.65 -39.32
CA PRO A 324 28.15 0.00 -39.56
C PRO A 324 29.13 0.08 -38.38
N ARG A 325 30.09 -0.84 -38.44
CA ARG A 325 31.08 -1.22 -37.44
C ARG A 325 32.19 -0.16 -37.21
N SER A 326 32.74 -0.20 -35.99
CA SER A 326 34.17 -0.06 -35.64
C SER A 326 34.93 1.23 -36.01
N SER A 327 35.42 1.99 -35.02
CA SER A 327 36.83 1.94 -34.56
C SER A 327 37.22 3.10 -33.61
N ARG A 328 37.94 2.72 -32.54
CA ARG A 328 39.01 3.38 -31.77
C ARG A 328 39.19 4.91 -31.87
N PHE A 329 39.19 5.63 -30.74
CA PHE A 329 40.43 6.11 -30.07
C PHE A 329 40.19 6.99 -28.81
N HIS A 330 41.08 6.77 -27.82
CA HIS A 330 41.62 7.63 -26.74
C HIS A 330 40.74 8.33 -25.67
N GLN A 331 40.53 7.59 -24.57
CA GLN A 331 41.10 7.80 -23.22
C GLN A 331 41.67 9.20 -22.87
N ARG A 332 41.02 9.88 -21.90
CA ARG A 332 41.68 10.75 -20.91
C ARG A 332 41.10 10.49 -19.52
N ASN A 333 41.99 10.13 -18.60
CA ASN A 333 41.74 9.83 -17.19
C ASN A 333 41.48 11.11 -16.38
N LEU A 334 40.62 11.02 -15.36
CA LEU A 334 40.74 11.79 -14.11
C LEU A 334 40.05 11.03 -12.96
N VAL A 335 40.91 10.28 -12.25
CA VAL A 335 41.00 10.02 -10.80
C VAL A 335 39.75 9.69 -9.97
N SER A 336 39.79 8.47 -9.45
CA SER A 336 39.13 7.91 -8.27
C SER A 336 39.05 8.84 -7.06
N THR A 337 37.86 8.97 -6.46
CA THR A 337 37.75 9.15 -5.01
C THR A 337 36.51 8.41 -4.50
N ARG A 338 36.78 7.37 -3.70
CA ARG A 338 35.84 6.68 -2.84
C ARG A 338 35.30 7.67 -1.80
N LEU A 339 33.99 7.74 -1.61
CA LEU A 339 33.42 8.19 -0.33
C LEU A 339 32.63 7.03 0.28
N CYS A 340 33.25 6.39 1.25
CA CYS A 340 32.64 5.44 2.18
C CYS A 340 32.06 6.25 3.33
N VAL A 341 30.77 6.07 3.61
CA VAL A 341 30.19 6.44 4.91
C VAL A 341 29.78 5.14 5.59
N ARG A 342 30.65 4.67 6.49
CA ARG A 342 30.29 3.72 7.54
C ARG A 342 29.65 4.52 8.68
N ALA A 343 28.47 4.08 9.12
CA ALA A 343 28.02 4.29 10.48
C ALA A 343 27.80 2.91 11.10
N SER A 344 28.79 2.46 11.88
CA SER A 344 28.65 1.37 12.84
C SER A 344 28.01 1.94 14.11
N LEU A 345 26.97 1.30 14.62
CA LEU A 345 26.54 1.47 16.01
C LEU A 345 27.12 0.33 16.84
N PRO A 346 27.52 0.59 18.10
CA PRO A 346 27.99 -0.46 18.99
C PRO A 346 26.82 -1.40 19.30
N ASP A 347 27.08 -2.68 19.09
CA ASP A 347 26.37 -3.78 19.72
C ASP A 347 26.47 -3.57 21.24
N ASN A 348 25.35 -3.27 21.87
CA ASN A 348 25.23 -3.36 23.32
C ASN A 348 24.13 -4.38 23.58
N GLY A 349 24.57 -5.58 23.94
CA GLY A 349 23.74 -6.71 24.26
C GLY A 349 22.74 -6.37 25.35
N ASN A 350 21.46 -6.37 24.98
CA ASN A 350 20.38 -6.93 25.79
C ASN A 350 19.21 -7.17 24.84
N GLY A 351 18.96 -8.45 24.56
CA GLY A 351 17.97 -8.93 23.62
C GLY A 351 16.54 -8.64 24.06
N VAL A 352 16.09 -7.40 23.82
CA VAL A 352 14.67 -7.07 23.73
C VAL A 352 14.44 -6.48 22.34
N LYS A 353 13.85 -7.27 21.44
CA LYS A 353 13.29 -6.76 20.19
C LYS A 353 12.28 -5.67 20.56
N VAL A 354 12.62 -4.40 20.37
CA VAL A 354 11.65 -3.32 20.48
C VAL A 354 10.76 -3.42 19.25
N GLU A 355 9.61 -4.07 19.41
CA GLU A 355 8.56 -4.14 18.43
C GLU A 355 7.92 -2.75 18.34
N TYR A 356 8.29 -1.97 17.31
CA TYR A 356 7.72 -0.64 17.09
C TYR A 356 6.27 -0.79 16.63
N THR A 357 5.35 -0.79 17.59
CA THR A 357 3.91 -0.80 17.36
C THR A 357 3.40 0.64 17.28
N PRO A 358 2.72 1.03 16.19
CA PRO A 358 2.30 2.41 15.99
C PRO A 358 1.25 2.85 17.01
N TRP A 359 1.25 4.15 17.33
CA TRP A 359 0.21 4.77 18.17
C TRP A 359 -0.90 5.37 17.33
N LEU A 360 -2.15 5.12 17.71
CA LEU A 360 -3.33 5.82 17.18
C LEU A 360 -3.71 6.92 18.16
N ILE A 361 -3.60 8.18 17.73
CA ILE A 361 -3.96 9.35 18.52
C ILE A 361 -5.24 9.94 17.90
N VAL A 362 -6.33 9.87 18.63
CA VAL A 362 -7.67 10.25 18.15
C VAL A 362 -8.15 11.48 18.90
N GLY A 363 -8.46 12.54 18.17
CA GLY A 363 -9.20 13.68 18.70
C GLY A 363 -10.68 13.52 18.42
N LEU A 364 -11.53 13.62 19.44
CA LEU A 364 -12.97 13.62 19.28
C LEU A 364 -13.50 15.03 18.95
N GLY A 365 -14.55 15.08 18.14
CA GLY A 365 -15.16 16.32 17.68
C GLY A 365 -16.22 16.06 16.61
N ASN A 366 -16.93 17.11 16.19
CA ASN A 366 -17.89 17.06 15.09
C ASN A 366 -17.31 17.74 13.83
N PRO A 367 -17.48 17.16 12.63
CA PRO A 367 -17.03 17.75 11.38
C PRO A 367 -17.95 18.89 10.92
N GLY A 368 -17.35 19.88 10.23
CA GLY A 368 -18.07 21.00 9.61
C GLY A 368 -17.82 22.34 10.28
N THR A 369 -17.92 23.41 9.51
CA THR A 369 -17.56 24.78 9.92
C THR A 369 -18.38 25.27 11.11
N LYS A 370 -19.62 24.81 11.28
CA LYS A 370 -20.49 25.15 12.41
C LYS A 370 -19.95 24.71 13.78
N TYR A 371 -19.11 23.66 13.82
CA TYR A 371 -18.56 23.13 15.08
C TYR A 371 -17.13 23.60 15.33
N HIS A 372 -16.54 24.36 14.40
CA HIS A 372 -15.19 24.88 14.57
C HIS A 372 -15.13 25.87 15.73
N GLY A 373 -14.16 25.67 16.65
CA GLY A 373 -14.00 26.49 17.85
C GLY A 373 -15.05 26.24 18.93
N THR A 374 -15.86 25.18 18.80
CA THR A 374 -16.82 24.79 19.85
C THR A 374 -16.12 23.97 20.92
N ARG A 375 -16.62 24.07 22.15
CA ARG A 375 -16.12 23.33 23.30
C ARG A 375 -15.95 21.82 23.05
N HIS A 376 -16.92 21.21 22.38
CA HIS A 376 -16.92 19.79 22.06
C HIS A 376 -15.95 19.38 20.93
N ASN A 377 -15.28 20.34 20.32
CA ASN A 377 -14.31 20.13 19.24
C ASN A 377 -12.86 20.33 19.68
N VAL A 378 -12.61 20.56 20.97
CA VAL A 378 -11.24 20.75 21.52
C VAL A 378 -10.32 19.55 21.24
N GLY A 379 -10.88 18.33 21.12
CA GLY A 379 -10.11 17.15 20.72
C GLY A 379 -9.57 17.25 19.29
N PHE A 380 -10.32 17.84 18.35
CA PHE A 380 -9.82 18.12 17.00
C PHE A 380 -8.74 19.19 17.00
N GLU A 381 -8.93 20.26 17.77
CA GLU A 381 -7.95 21.35 17.90
C GLU A 381 -6.62 20.82 18.45
N MET A 382 -6.68 19.91 19.42
CA MET A 382 -5.51 19.24 19.95
C MET A 382 -4.79 18.37 18.90
N ILE A 383 -5.52 17.64 18.05
CA ILE A 383 -4.90 16.90 16.94
C ILE A 383 -4.25 17.85 15.94
N ASP A 384 -4.89 18.98 15.63
CA ASP A 384 -4.32 19.98 14.73
C ASP A 384 -3.04 20.59 15.30
N GLN A 385 -3.00 20.86 16.60
CA GLN A 385 -1.80 21.33 17.29
C GLN A 385 -0.67 20.29 17.27
N ILE A 386 -0.97 19.01 17.52
CA ILE A 386 0.02 17.93 17.43
C ILE A 386 0.52 17.78 15.98
N ALA A 387 -0.38 17.81 15.01
CA ALA A 387 -0.04 17.70 13.60
C ALA A 387 0.90 18.82 13.16
N GLN A 388 0.63 20.06 13.58
CA GLN A 388 1.49 21.21 13.31
C GLN A 388 2.85 21.08 13.99
N ALA A 389 2.88 20.68 15.26
CA ALA A 389 4.11 20.56 16.04
C ALA A 389 5.06 19.46 15.51
N GLU A 390 4.51 18.38 14.95
CA GLU A 390 5.28 17.24 14.42
C GLU A 390 5.44 17.29 12.89
N GLY A 391 4.92 18.32 12.22
CA GLY A 391 4.98 18.44 10.75
C GLY A 391 4.18 17.37 10.00
N VAL A 392 3.11 16.84 10.61
CA VAL A 392 2.28 15.78 10.05
C VAL A 392 1.14 16.36 9.24
N LEU A 393 1.05 15.98 7.96
CA LEU A 393 -0.02 16.44 7.09
C LEU A 393 -1.29 15.57 7.25
N MET A 394 -2.36 16.20 7.73
CA MET A 394 -3.70 15.61 7.86
C MET A 394 -4.47 15.66 6.53
N ASN A 395 -4.09 14.82 5.55
CA ASN A 395 -4.63 14.88 4.18
C ASN A 395 -5.32 13.60 3.69
N THR A 396 -5.24 12.52 4.46
CA THR A 396 -5.72 11.21 4.04
C THR A 396 -7.07 10.94 4.69
N ILE A 397 -8.10 10.57 3.92
CA ILE A 397 -9.39 10.21 4.50
C ILE A 397 -9.47 8.70 4.61
N GLN A 398 -9.35 8.20 5.84
CA GLN A 398 -9.45 6.80 6.22
C GLN A 398 -10.63 6.61 7.22
N SER A 399 -10.84 5.54 8.00
CA SER A 399 -12.19 5.01 8.39
C SER A 399 -13.12 6.08 8.94
N LYS A 400 -14.02 6.60 8.09
CA LYS A 400 -14.76 7.86 8.28
C LYS A 400 -13.98 8.88 9.14
N ALA A 401 -12.71 9.15 8.83
CA ALA A 401 -11.79 9.97 9.62
C ALA A 401 -10.77 10.64 8.71
N LEU A 402 -10.41 11.88 9.02
CA LEU A 402 -9.25 12.55 8.46
C LEU A 402 -8.04 12.10 9.27
N ILE A 403 -7.03 11.58 8.59
CA ILE A 403 -5.82 11.03 9.21
C ILE A 403 -4.56 11.69 8.68
N GLY A 404 -3.53 11.65 9.51
CA GLY A 404 -2.15 12.00 9.17
C GLY A 404 -1.22 10.95 9.74
N ILE A 405 -0.20 10.56 8.98
CA ILE A 405 0.79 9.57 9.39
C ILE A 405 2.11 10.29 9.58
N GLY A 406 2.76 10.04 10.72
CA GLY A 406 4.04 10.65 11.06
C GLY A 406 4.79 9.87 12.12
N CYS A 407 5.69 10.54 12.81
CA CYS A 407 6.45 9.99 13.91
C CYS A 407 6.65 11.06 15.01
N ILE A 408 6.64 10.62 16.26
CA ILE A 408 7.13 11.42 17.39
C ILE A 408 8.43 10.75 17.86
N GLY A 409 9.56 11.44 17.65
CA GLY A 409 10.87 10.80 17.76
C GLY A 409 11.00 9.64 16.77
N GLU A 410 11.27 8.43 17.27
CA GLU A 410 11.38 7.20 16.47
C GLU A 410 10.07 6.38 16.43
N VAL A 411 9.04 6.80 17.18
CA VAL A 411 7.79 6.04 17.32
C VAL A 411 6.80 6.45 16.22
N PRO A 412 6.33 5.52 15.37
CA PRO A 412 5.34 5.84 14.34
C PRO A 412 3.99 6.19 14.98
N ILE A 413 3.40 7.29 14.53
CA ILE A 413 2.11 7.78 15.00
C ILE A 413 1.11 7.95 13.86
N LEU A 414 -0.14 7.79 14.21
CA LEU A 414 -1.29 8.01 13.36
C LEU A 414 -2.24 8.96 14.08
N LEU A 415 -2.35 10.16 13.54
CA LEU A 415 -3.30 11.16 13.99
C LEU A 415 -4.64 10.91 13.30
N ALA A 416 -5.74 11.01 14.03
CA ALA A 416 -7.08 10.80 13.49
C ALA A 416 -8.09 11.80 14.06
N LYS A 417 -8.88 12.39 13.16
CA LYS A 417 -10.08 13.18 13.45
C LYS A 417 -11.29 12.50 12.79
N PRO A 418 -12.09 11.71 13.53
CA PRO A 418 -13.33 11.13 13.01
C PRO A 418 -14.17 12.18 12.28
N GLN A 419 -14.57 11.89 11.04
CA GLN A 419 -15.46 12.72 10.22
C GLN A 419 -16.91 12.22 10.29
N ALA A 420 -17.21 11.34 11.25
CA ALA A 420 -18.57 11.06 11.68
C ALA A 420 -18.99 12.06 12.77
N TYR A 421 -20.28 12.13 13.10
CA TYR A 421 -20.73 12.89 14.28
C TYR A 421 -20.22 12.23 15.57
N MET A 422 -20.11 13.02 16.65
CA MET A 422 -19.52 12.60 17.93
C MET A 422 -20.00 11.22 18.40
N ASN A 423 -21.31 10.99 18.36
CA ASN A 423 -21.94 9.74 18.83
C ASN A 423 -21.56 8.49 18.02
N PHE A 424 -20.94 8.67 16.85
CA PHE A 424 -20.52 7.62 15.93
C PHE A 424 -18.99 7.60 15.74
N SER A 425 -18.25 8.23 16.66
CA SER A 425 -16.77 8.26 16.61
C SER A 425 -16.16 6.85 16.60
N GLY A 426 -16.81 5.87 17.23
CA GLY A 426 -16.35 4.48 17.26
C GLY A 426 -16.32 3.80 15.90
N GLU A 427 -17.24 4.16 14.99
CA GLU A 427 -17.26 3.65 13.61
C GLU A 427 -15.99 4.03 12.83
N SER A 428 -15.29 5.05 13.30
CA SER A 428 -14.01 5.49 12.75
C SER A 428 -12.83 4.83 13.47
N VAL A 429 -12.83 4.87 14.80
CA VAL A 429 -11.70 4.45 15.64
C VAL A 429 -11.47 2.94 15.59
N GLY A 430 -12.53 2.12 15.70
CA GLY A 430 -12.41 0.65 15.69
C GLY A 430 -11.75 0.13 14.41
N PRO A 431 -12.28 0.47 13.22
CA PRO A 431 -11.67 0.06 11.95
C PRO A 431 -10.27 0.67 11.71
N LEU A 432 -9.98 1.86 12.25
CA LEU A 432 -8.63 2.43 12.25
C LEU A 432 -7.65 1.57 13.03
N ALA A 433 -8.00 1.19 14.26
CA ALA A 433 -7.19 0.32 15.10
C ALA A 433 -6.96 -1.05 14.44
N ALA A 434 -8.02 -1.69 13.95
CA ALA A 434 -7.95 -3.03 13.33
C ALA A 434 -7.02 -3.08 12.12
N HIS A 435 -7.18 -2.17 11.14
CA HIS A 435 -6.40 -2.22 9.91
C HIS A 435 -4.92 -1.85 10.12
N TYR A 436 -4.55 -1.08 11.16
CA TYR A 436 -3.14 -0.75 11.45
C TYR A 436 -2.58 -1.74 12.49
N LYS A 437 -3.40 -2.71 12.92
CA LYS A 437 -3.06 -3.69 13.97
C LYS A 437 -2.54 -3.01 15.25
N ILE A 438 -3.24 -1.94 15.67
CA ILE A 438 -2.82 -1.12 16.81
C ILE A 438 -3.35 -1.74 18.10
N PRO A 439 -2.48 -2.07 19.07
CA PRO A 439 -2.93 -2.61 20.35
C PRO A 439 -3.65 -1.53 21.16
N LEU A 440 -4.65 -1.92 21.97
CA LEU A 440 -5.48 -1.00 22.75
C LEU A 440 -4.68 -0.04 23.65
N ARG A 441 -3.57 -0.53 24.23
CA ARG A 441 -2.63 0.27 25.02
C ARG A 441 -1.98 1.43 24.26
N HIS A 442 -1.98 1.41 22.93
CA HIS A 442 -1.41 2.44 22.05
C HIS A 442 -2.50 3.28 21.34
N ILE A 443 -3.76 3.18 21.80
CA ILE A 443 -4.84 4.03 21.33
C ILE A 443 -5.04 5.16 22.34
N LEU A 444 -4.55 6.35 22.03
CA LEU A 444 -4.75 7.55 22.83
C LEU A 444 -5.99 8.31 22.36
N LEU A 445 -6.99 8.43 23.23
CA LEU A 445 -8.21 9.19 22.96
C LEU A 445 -8.16 10.58 23.63
N ILE A 446 -8.43 11.63 22.86
CA ILE A 446 -8.41 13.03 23.31
C ILE A 446 -9.81 13.62 23.16
N TYR A 447 -10.37 14.17 24.25
CA TYR A 447 -11.74 14.68 24.29
C TYR A 447 -11.95 15.69 25.43
N ASP A 448 -13.08 16.41 25.37
CA ASP A 448 -13.52 17.35 26.41
C ASP A 448 -14.10 16.64 27.65
N GLU A 449 -13.73 17.11 28.83
CA GLU A 449 -14.11 16.53 30.11
C GLU A 449 -14.77 17.57 31.00
N MET A 450 -16.06 17.36 31.27
CA MET A 450 -16.89 18.28 32.05
C MET A 450 -16.56 18.28 33.54
N SER A 451 -15.92 17.22 34.05
CA SER A 451 -15.51 17.15 35.46
C SER A 451 -14.23 17.93 35.78
N LEU A 452 -13.58 18.51 34.78
CA LEU A 452 -12.35 19.26 34.91
C LEU A 452 -12.58 20.75 34.61
N PRO A 453 -11.90 21.70 35.29
CA PRO A 453 -11.98 23.11 35.00
C PRO A 453 -11.35 23.44 33.66
N ASN A 454 -11.72 24.59 33.10
CA ASN A 454 -11.28 24.99 31.78
C ASN A 454 -9.75 24.97 31.65
N GLY A 455 -9.25 24.32 30.60
CA GLY A 455 -7.80 24.23 30.30
C GLY A 455 -7.00 23.28 31.20
N ILE A 456 -7.62 22.58 32.16
CA ILE A 456 -6.93 21.58 32.97
C ILE A 456 -6.85 20.25 32.22
N LEU A 457 -5.64 19.71 32.10
CA LEU A 457 -5.39 18.44 31.42
C LEU A 457 -5.29 17.27 32.40
N ARG A 458 -5.73 16.08 31.98
CA ARG A 458 -5.52 14.84 32.73
C ARG A 458 -5.23 13.67 31.80
N VAL A 459 -4.08 13.03 31.97
CA VAL A 459 -3.71 11.80 31.24
C VAL A 459 -4.05 10.57 32.08
N GLN A 460 -4.83 9.64 31.56
CA GLN A 460 -5.28 8.43 32.27
C GLN A 460 -5.00 7.17 31.44
N PRO A 461 -4.56 6.05 32.05
CA PRO A 461 -4.30 4.81 31.33
C PRO A 461 -5.57 4.02 30.98
N LYS A 462 -6.66 4.26 31.71
CA LYS A 462 -7.96 3.61 31.53
C LYS A 462 -9.07 4.48 32.13
N GLY A 463 -10.33 4.24 31.77
CA GLY A 463 -11.47 4.97 32.33
C GLY A 463 -12.84 4.54 31.81
N GLY A 464 -13.92 5.07 32.40
CA GLY A 464 -15.29 4.93 31.88
C GLY A 464 -15.67 6.05 30.92
N HIS A 465 -16.82 5.98 30.24
CA HIS A 465 -17.18 7.02 29.26
C HIS A 465 -17.58 8.37 29.88
N GLY A 466 -17.82 8.47 31.19
CA GLY A 466 -18.04 9.76 31.86
C GLY A 466 -19.18 10.60 31.28
N HIS A 467 -20.25 9.95 30.79
CA HIS A 467 -21.35 10.57 30.02
C HIS A 467 -20.96 11.22 28.67
N HIS A 468 -19.72 11.05 28.20
CA HIS A 468 -19.31 11.51 26.89
C HIS A 468 -19.69 10.52 25.78
N ASN A 469 -20.63 10.90 24.93
CA ASN A 469 -21.19 10.02 23.88
C ASN A 469 -20.14 9.50 22.89
N GLY A 470 -19.14 10.31 22.56
CA GLY A 470 -18.05 9.86 21.68
C GLY A 470 -17.16 8.80 22.31
N VAL A 471 -16.93 8.86 23.62
CA VAL A 471 -16.12 7.85 24.32
C VAL A 471 -16.93 6.57 24.44
N LYS A 472 -18.24 6.68 24.72
CA LYS A 472 -19.17 5.55 24.69
C LYS A 472 -19.12 4.84 23.33
N SER A 473 -19.28 5.58 22.25
CA SER A 473 -19.20 5.06 20.87
C SER A 473 -17.90 4.31 20.59
N VAL A 474 -16.76 4.90 20.99
CA VAL A 474 -15.44 4.28 20.82
C VAL A 474 -15.31 3.00 21.65
N MET A 475 -15.78 2.99 22.90
CA MET A 475 -15.77 1.79 23.73
C MET A 475 -16.61 0.67 23.12
N ASP A 476 -17.80 1.00 22.60
CA ASP A 476 -18.71 0.03 21.97
C ASP A 476 -18.05 -0.64 20.73
N HIS A 477 -17.21 0.11 19.99
CA HIS A 477 -16.50 -0.39 18.80
C HIS A 477 -15.10 -0.95 19.08
N LEU A 478 -14.70 -1.01 20.35
CA LEU A 478 -13.49 -1.67 20.84
C LEU A 478 -13.85 -2.82 21.79
N ASP A 479 -14.92 -3.55 21.45
CA ASP A 479 -15.45 -4.70 22.20
C ASP A 479 -15.76 -4.42 23.68
N GLY A 480 -16.22 -3.20 23.97
CA GLY A 480 -16.53 -2.75 25.33
C GLY A 480 -15.29 -2.47 26.20
N CYS A 481 -14.08 -2.54 25.62
CA CYS A 481 -12.84 -2.39 26.37
C CYS A 481 -12.67 -0.96 26.92
N ARG A 482 -12.07 -0.87 28.11
CA ARG A 482 -11.81 0.38 28.84
C ARG A 482 -10.32 0.68 29.00
N GLU A 483 -9.47 -0.23 28.53
CA GLU A 483 -8.03 -0.27 28.77
C GLU A 483 -7.25 0.42 27.65
N PHE A 484 -7.59 1.68 27.39
CA PHE A 484 -6.87 2.52 26.45
C PHE A 484 -6.59 3.91 27.04
N PRO A 485 -5.41 4.49 26.76
CA PRO A 485 -5.01 5.81 27.25
C PRO A 485 -5.95 6.94 26.84
N ARG A 486 -6.06 7.96 27.68
CA ARG A 486 -6.93 9.12 27.48
C ARG A 486 -6.23 10.40 27.90
N LEU A 487 -6.42 11.45 27.11
CA LEU A 487 -6.09 12.82 27.48
C LEU A 487 -7.39 13.62 27.56
N CYS A 488 -7.78 13.96 28.77
CA CYS A 488 -8.97 14.74 29.05
C CYS A 488 -8.61 16.23 29.10
N ILE A 489 -9.40 17.07 28.44
CA ILE A 489 -9.25 18.53 28.44
C ILE A 489 -10.47 19.14 29.14
N GLY A 490 -10.25 19.88 30.22
CA GLY A 490 -11.35 20.36 31.05
C GLY A 490 -12.20 21.44 30.41
N ASN A 491 -13.51 21.32 30.61
CA ASN A 491 -14.54 22.23 30.10
C ASN A 491 -15.83 22.11 30.94
N PRO A 492 -15.90 22.75 32.11
CA PRO A 492 -16.96 22.52 33.07
C PRO A 492 -18.24 23.26 32.64
N PRO A 493 -19.42 22.60 32.63
CA PRO A 493 -20.68 23.30 32.42
C PRO A 493 -20.97 24.19 33.64
N GLY A 494 -21.31 25.45 33.38
CA GLY A 494 -21.87 26.33 34.40
C GLY A 494 -23.32 25.95 34.72
N THR A 495 -24.21 26.95 34.74
CA THR A 495 -25.66 26.74 34.97
C THR A 495 -26.47 26.44 33.71
N MET A 496 -25.82 26.33 32.55
CA MET A 496 -26.45 26.15 31.24
C MET A 496 -26.78 24.67 30.95
N ASP A 497 -27.72 24.41 30.03
CA ASP A 497 -27.93 23.08 29.47
C ASP A 497 -26.63 22.52 28.86
N MET A 498 -26.34 21.25 29.16
CA MET A 498 -25.08 20.60 28.78
C MET A 498 -24.86 20.58 27.27
N LYS A 499 -25.90 20.28 26.47
CA LYS A 499 -25.74 20.17 25.02
C LYS A 499 -25.50 21.53 24.38
N ALA A 500 -26.24 22.55 24.84
CA ALA A 500 -26.03 23.93 24.39
C ALA A 500 -24.62 24.43 24.75
N PHE A 501 -24.17 24.18 25.96
CA PHE A 501 -22.84 24.57 26.43
C PHE A 501 -21.74 23.96 25.54
N LEU A 502 -21.78 22.65 25.29
CA LEU A 502 -20.79 21.94 24.48
C LEU A 502 -20.72 22.44 23.02
N LEU A 503 -21.85 22.87 22.45
CA LEU A 503 -21.92 23.39 21.08
C LEU A 503 -21.59 24.89 20.97
N GLN A 504 -21.35 25.57 22.09
CA GLN A 504 -20.96 26.97 22.11
C GLN A 504 -19.42 27.12 22.00
N LYS A 505 -18.98 28.22 21.39
CA LYS A 505 -17.56 28.61 21.36
C LYS A 505 -17.06 29.12 22.71
N PHE A 506 -15.77 28.95 22.97
CA PHE A 506 -15.12 29.51 24.16
C PHE A 506 -15.21 31.04 24.16
N SER A 507 -15.31 31.63 25.36
CA SER A 507 -15.07 33.06 25.53
C SER A 507 -13.57 33.36 25.32
N PRO A 508 -13.18 34.63 25.04
CA PRO A 508 -11.77 34.97 24.83
C PRO A 508 -10.85 34.58 25.99
N ILE A 509 -11.33 34.73 27.23
CA ILE A 509 -10.58 34.36 28.45
C ILE A 509 -10.41 32.84 28.55
N GLU A 510 -11.48 32.09 28.27
CA GLU A 510 -11.42 30.63 28.28
C GLU A 510 -10.54 30.11 27.14
N GLN A 511 -10.58 30.75 25.97
CA GLN A 511 -9.78 30.37 24.81
C GLN A 511 -8.29 30.51 25.10
N GLU A 512 -7.86 31.57 25.77
CA GLU A 512 -6.45 31.75 26.15
C GLU A 512 -5.96 30.62 27.08
N GLN A 513 -6.81 30.19 28.02
CA GLN A 513 -6.52 29.03 28.89
C GLN A 513 -6.47 27.72 28.09
N ILE A 514 -7.36 27.55 27.11
CA ILE A 514 -7.39 26.38 26.23
C ILE A 514 -6.14 26.34 25.36
N ASP A 515 -5.77 27.43 24.70
CA ASP A 515 -4.60 27.50 23.83
C ASP A 515 -3.31 27.15 24.62
N ALA A 516 -3.16 27.71 25.82
CA ALA A 516 -2.05 27.36 26.72
C ALA A 516 -2.09 25.88 27.17
N SER A 517 -3.29 25.30 27.28
CA SER A 517 -3.44 23.87 27.57
C SER A 517 -3.07 22.99 26.38
N LEU A 518 -3.43 23.37 25.15
CA LEU A 518 -3.10 22.61 23.93
C LEU A 518 -1.59 22.46 23.77
N GLU A 519 -0.83 23.54 24.00
CA GLU A 519 0.64 23.50 23.99
C GLU A 519 1.22 22.51 25.03
N GLN A 520 0.73 22.57 26.27
CA GLN A 520 1.13 21.62 27.31
C GLN A 520 0.70 20.19 26.99
N GLY A 521 -0.43 20.06 26.31
CA GLY A 521 -0.98 18.80 25.86
C GLY A 521 -0.04 18.11 24.87
N VAL A 522 0.54 18.84 23.91
CA VAL A 522 1.50 18.28 22.94
C VAL A 522 2.68 17.64 23.68
N GLU A 523 3.20 18.32 24.70
CA GLU A 523 4.32 17.80 25.49
C GLU A 523 3.93 16.58 26.33
N ALA A 524 2.69 16.55 26.85
CA ALA A 524 2.15 15.39 27.55
C ALA A 524 2.03 14.18 26.62
N VAL A 525 1.57 14.38 25.38
CA VAL A 525 1.48 13.34 24.35
C VAL A 525 2.87 12.81 23.99
N ARG A 526 3.85 13.69 23.76
CA ARG A 526 5.26 13.28 23.53
C ARG A 526 5.81 12.44 24.66
N THR A 527 5.61 12.91 25.90
CA THR A 527 6.05 12.20 27.11
C THR A 527 5.42 10.82 27.21
N LEU A 528 4.12 10.70 26.92
CA LEU A 528 3.39 9.44 26.96
C LEU A 528 3.87 8.46 25.89
N ILE A 529 4.07 8.92 24.66
CA ILE A 529 4.42 8.05 23.53
C ILE A 529 5.86 7.54 23.64
N LEU A 530 6.80 8.40 24.05
CA LEU A 530 8.21 8.04 24.17
C LEU A 530 8.50 7.26 25.46
N GLY A 531 7.82 7.61 26.56
CA GLY A 531 8.13 7.10 27.90
C GLY A 531 7.06 6.20 28.53
N GLY A 532 5.87 6.10 27.96
CA GLY A 532 4.73 5.41 28.58
C GLY A 532 4.23 6.08 29.86
N PHE A 533 3.42 5.36 30.63
CA PHE A 533 2.94 5.80 31.95
C PHE A 533 4.04 5.72 33.01
N THR A 534 4.90 6.73 33.05
CA THR A 534 5.98 6.85 34.03
C THR A 534 5.68 7.90 35.10
N ASN A 535 6.60 8.06 36.05
CA ASN A 535 6.57 9.14 37.04
C ASN A 535 6.44 10.55 36.40
N LYS A 536 6.84 10.72 35.14
CA LYS A 536 6.68 12.00 34.41
C LYS A 536 5.21 12.34 34.18
N ILE A 537 4.38 11.37 33.74
CA ILE A 537 2.92 11.57 33.57
C ILE A 537 2.24 11.81 34.93
N THR A 538 2.67 11.10 35.97
CA THR A 538 2.15 11.32 37.33
C THR A 538 2.45 12.75 37.81
N ARG A 539 3.68 13.23 37.61
CA ARG A 539 4.07 14.62 37.92
C ARG A 539 3.31 15.64 37.08
N PHE A 540 3.10 15.37 35.79
CA PHE A 540 2.29 16.21 34.92
C PHE A 540 0.86 16.37 35.46
N ASN A 541 0.20 15.26 35.79
CA ASN A 541 -1.15 15.28 36.36
C ASN A 541 -1.21 16.01 37.71
N LEU A 542 -0.18 15.89 38.56
CA LEU A 542 -0.07 16.64 39.81
C LEU A 542 0.07 18.15 39.54
N GLY A 543 0.90 18.55 38.57
CA GLY A 543 1.03 19.95 38.15
C GLY A 543 -0.30 20.55 37.68
N GLN A 544 -1.06 19.79 36.89
CA GLN A 544 -2.41 20.18 36.45
C GLN A 544 -3.38 20.28 37.63
N LYS A 545 -3.30 19.36 38.60
CA LYS A 545 -4.08 19.43 39.84
C LYS A 545 -3.75 20.67 40.68
N TYR A 546 -2.50 21.14 40.72
CA TYR A 546 -2.18 22.38 41.42
C TYR A 546 -2.71 23.62 40.70
N LYS A 547 -2.73 23.61 39.36
CA LYS A 547 -3.39 24.67 38.57
C LYS A 547 -4.88 24.74 38.87
N TYR A 548 -5.55 23.58 38.98
CA TYR A 548 -6.97 23.49 39.37
C TYR A 548 -7.30 24.27 40.64
N HIS A 549 -6.41 24.31 41.64
CA HIS A 549 -6.68 24.95 42.94
C HIS A 549 -6.27 26.43 43.00
N LYS A 550 -5.64 26.96 41.93
CA LYS A 550 -5.26 28.37 41.81
C LYS A 550 -6.23 29.20 40.95
N VAL A 551 -6.96 28.53 40.06
CA VAL A 551 -8.06 29.08 39.25
C VAL A 551 -9.34 28.95 40.05
#